data_AF-A0A523SEZ1-F1
#
_entry.id   AF-A0A523SEZ1-F1
#
_cell.length_a   1.000
_cell.length_b   1.000
_cell.length_c   1.000
_cell.angle_alpha   90.00
_cell.angle_beta   90.00
_cell.angle_gamma   90.00
#
_symmetry.space_group_name_H-M   'P 1'
#
loop_
_entity.id
_entity.type
_entity.pdbx_description
1 polymer ?
#
loop_
_entity_poly.entity_id
_entity_poly.type
_entity_poly.pdbx_seq_one_letter_code
_entity_poly.pdbx_strand_id
1 'polypeptide(L)'
;MDIKHVWGEHKFFGSMTVGPRGQVVIPASARKELGIDTGATLLAFKAFRDQGLVLIKAGAMEQVLSRMSERLAHFEKLVKDYKSKAAKGEKGE
;
A
#
# COMPACT_ATOMS: atom_id res chain seq x y z
N MET A 1 -13.18 9.61 2.03
CA MET A 1 -12.36 8.37 1.96
C MET A 1 -10.90 8.80 1.87
N ASP A 2 -10.23 8.90 3.03
CA ASP A 2 -8.82 9.26 3.09
C ASP A 2 -7.94 8.06 2.71
N ILE A 3 -7.42 8.09 1.49
CA ILE A 3 -6.48 7.10 0.94
C ILE A 3 -5.12 7.15 1.68
N LYS A 4 -4.89 8.18 2.51
CA LYS A 4 -3.66 8.46 3.26
C LYS A 4 -3.24 7.38 4.24
N HIS A 5 -4.16 6.53 4.70
CA HIS A 5 -3.82 5.44 5.64
C HIS A 5 -3.46 4.12 4.94
N VAL A 6 -3.59 3.99 3.61
CA VAL A 6 -3.30 2.74 2.87
C VAL A 6 -1.80 2.55 2.60
N TRP A 7 -1.08 3.66 2.49
CA TRP A 7 0.35 3.70 2.28
C TRP A 7 0.93 4.38 3.51
N GLY A 8 1.84 3.73 4.24
CA GLY A 8 2.52 4.36 5.37
C GLY A 8 3.19 5.68 4.97
N GLU A 9 3.65 6.46 5.95
CA GLU A 9 4.28 7.76 5.70
C GLU A 9 5.24 7.70 4.50
N HIS A 10 4.88 8.42 3.42
CA HIS A 10 5.69 8.47 2.22
C HIS A 10 6.96 9.25 2.53
N LYS A 11 8.05 8.53 2.80
CA LYS A 11 9.35 9.12 3.06
C LYS A 11 10.13 9.30 1.75
N PHE A 12 10.66 10.51 1.54
CA PHE A 12 11.53 10.80 0.41
C PHE A 12 12.97 10.39 0.76
N PHE A 13 13.55 9.48 -0.05
CA PHE A 13 14.91 8.97 0.15
C PHE A 13 15.96 9.62 -0.77
N GLY A 14 15.55 10.51 -1.67
CA GLY A 14 16.41 11.18 -2.64
C GLY A 14 15.95 11.03 -4.08
N SER A 15 16.71 11.62 -5.01
CA SER A 15 16.54 11.41 -6.45
C SER A 15 17.45 10.29 -6.94
N MET A 16 17.04 9.64 -8.04
CA MET A 16 17.74 8.50 -8.63
C MET A 16 17.68 8.64 -10.15
N THR A 17 18.76 8.25 -10.83
CA THR A 17 18.81 8.25 -12.30
C THR A 17 18.84 6.81 -12.82
N VAL A 18 18.20 6.60 -13.97
CA VAL A 18 18.23 5.32 -14.67
C VAL A 18 19.55 5.20 -15.43
N GLY A 19 20.27 4.11 -15.18
CA GLY A 19 21.51 3.80 -15.89
C GLY A 19 21.27 3.28 -17.32
N PRO A 20 22.35 3.09 -18.11
CA PRO A 20 22.25 2.69 -19.51
C PRO A 20 21.52 1.37 -19.78
N ARG A 21 21.37 0.50 -18.77
CA ARG A 21 20.67 -0.79 -18.90
C ARG A 21 19.30 -0.78 -18.23
N GLY A 22 18.75 0.40 -17.95
CA GLY A 22 17.45 0.52 -17.28
C GLY A 22 17.51 0.28 -15.76
N GLN A 23 18.69 0.16 -15.16
CA GLN A 23 18.83 -0.10 -13.72
C GLN A 23 18.81 1.19 -12.89
N VAL A 24 18.30 1.11 -11.67
CA VAL A 24 18.34 2.20 -10.68
C VAL A 24 19.03 1.73 -9.40
N VAL A 25 19.70 2.65 -8.71
CA VAL A 25 20.42 2.34 -7.46
C VAL A 25 19.54 2.67 -6.26
N ILE A 26 19.16 1.66 -5.48
CA ILE A 26 18.36 1.88 -4.26
C ILE A 26 19.22 2.66 -3.23
N PRO A 27 18.79 3.86 -2.77
CA PRO A 27 19.54 4.65 -1.79
C PRO A 27 19.87 3.85 -0.53
N ALA A 28 21.06 4.07 0.04
CA ALA A 28 21.50 3.33 1.21
C ALA A 28 20.57 3.51 2.43
N SER A 29 19.97 4.70 2.58
CA SER A 29 18.95 4.99 3.59
C SER A 29 17.70 4.15 3.40
N ALA A 30 17.18 4.07 2.17
CA ALA A 30 16.02 3.25 1.82
C ALA A 30 16.30 1.76 2.07
N ARG A 31 17.50 1.26 1.71
CA ARG A 31 17.89 -0.15 1.97
C ARG A 31 17.88 -0.48 3.45
N LYS A 32 18.47 0.37 4.29
CA LYS A 32 18.52 0.18 5.74
C LYS A 32 17.13 0.18 6.37
N GLU A 33 16.29 1.14 5.99
CA GLU A 33 14.96 1.31 6.59
C GLU A 33 13.96 0.24 6.14
N LEU A 34 14.01 -0.15 4.86
CA LEU A 34 13.11 -1.16 4.31
C LEU A 34 13.63 -2.60 4.50
N GLY A 35 14.84 -2.76 5.06
CA GLY A 35 15.51 -4.05 5.22
C GLY A 35 15.64 -4.78 3.88
N ILE A 36 16.26 -4.10 2.90
CA ILE A 36 16.54 -4.63 1.56
C ILE A 36 18.03 -4.99 1.49
N ASP A 37 18.30 -6.29 1.61
CA ASP A 37 19.65 -6.85 1.56
C ASP A 37 20.04 -7.30 0.16
N THR A 38 21.34 -7.56 -0.04
CA THR A 38 21.84 -8.16 -1.28
C THR A 38 21.16 -9.51 -1.53
N GLY A 39 20.70 -9.74 -2.76
CA GLY A 39 19.98 -10.96 -3.13
C GLY A 39 18.48 -10.94 -2.79
N ALA A 40 17.96 -9.87 -2.17
CA ALA A 40 16.53 -9.73 -1.94
C ALA A 40 15.75 -9.68 -3.27
N THR A 41 14.67 -10.46 -3.34
CA THR A 41 13.74 -10.45 -4.48
C THR A 41 12.64 -9.42 -4.24
N LEU A 42 12.48 -8.49 -5.19
CA LEU A 42 11.46 -7.46 -5.17
C LEU A 42 10.45 -7.70 -6.30
N LEU A 43 9.17 -7.61 -5.97
CA LEU A 43 8.06 -7.56 -6.90
C LEU A 43 7.88 -6.12 -7.40
N ALA A 44 7.68 -5.95 -8.70
CA ALA A 44 7.56 -4.64 -9.33
C ALA A 44 6.14 -4.46 -9.90
N PHE A 45 5.49 -3.35 -9.53
CA PHE A 45 4.13 -3.03 -9.96
C PHE A 45 4.04 -1.60 -10.48
N LYS A 46 3.16 -1.41 -11.46
CA LYS A 46 2.76 -0.09 -11.93
C LYS A 46 2.01 0.65 -10.83
N ALA A 47 2.31 1.92 -10.61
CA ALA A 47 1.71 2.75 -9.58
C ALA A 47 1.38 4.16 -10.09
N PHE A 48 0.67 4.94 -9.28
CA PHE A 48 0.32 6.34 -9.55
C PHE A 48 -0.30 6.57 -10.94
N ARG A 49 -1.36 5.82 -11.28
CA ARG A 49 -2.05 5.93 -12.59
C ARG A 49 -1.05 5.93 -13.75
N ASP A 50 -0.17 4.94 -13.75
CA ASP A 50 0.80 4.68 -14.83
C ASP A 50 2.05 5.56 -14.84
N GLN A 51 2.21 6.42 -13.85
CA GLN A 51 3.30 7.39 -13.76
C GLN A 51 4.44 6.94 -12.84
N GLY A 52 4.34 5.77 -12.21
CA GLY A 52 5.35 5.30 -11.27
C GLY A 52 5.53 3.79 -11.23
N LEU A 53 6.62 3.38 -10.59
CA LEU A 53 6.96 2.00 -10.29
C LEU A 53 7.05 1.84 -8.77
N VAL A 54 6.33 0.86 -8.22
CA VAL A 54 6.41 0.47 -6.81
C VAL A 54 7.11 -0.88 -6.70
N LEU A 55 8.04 -0.98 -5.76
CA LEU A 55 8.78 -2.19 -5.44
C LEU A 55 8.37 -2.70 -4.06
N ILE A 56 8.05 -3.99 -3.97
CA ILE A 56 7.61 -4.66 -2.73
C ILE A 56 8.47 -5.89 -2.50
N LYS A 57 8.95 -6.15 -1.29
CA LYS A 57 9.66 -7.40 -0.98
C LYS A 57 8.75 -8.60 -1.21
N ALA A 58 9.21 -9.61 -1.94
CA ALA A 58 8.42 -10.81 -2.22
C ALA A 58 7.95 -11.48 -0.91
N GLY A 59 8.83 -11.64 0.07
CA GLY A 59 8.49 -12.20 1.39
C GLY A 59 7.57 -11.33 2.26
N ALA A 60 7.31 -10.08 1.88
CA ALA A 60 6.35 -9.21 2.58
C ALA A 60 4.95 -9.24 1.95
N MET A 61 4.77 -9.93 0.81
CA MET A 61 3.53 -9.93 0.05
C MET A 61 2.35 -10.49 0.86
N GLU A 62 2.57 -11.57 1.61
CA GLU A 62 1.54 -12.16 2.48
C GLU A 62 1.03 -11.16 3.53
N GLN A 63 1.93 -10.39 4.14
CA GLN A 63 1.55 -9.38 5.13
C GLN A 63 0.77 -8.23 4.50
N VAL A 64 1.14 -7.82 3.28
CA VAL A 64 0.41 -6.80 2.52
C VAL A 64 -1.01 -7.30 2.23
N LEU A 65 -1.16 -8.53 1.77
CA LEU A 65 -2.45 -9.15 1.48
C LEU A 65 -3.31 -9.29 2.74
N SER A 66 -2.74 -9.73 3.87
CA SER A 66 -3.46 -9.83 5.16
C SER A 66 -4.04 -8.49 5.58
N ARG A 67 -3.24 -7.42 5.52
CA ARG A 67 -3.67 -6.06 5.89
C ARG A 67 -4.78 -5.54 4.98
N MET A 68 -4.77 -5.91 3.69
CA MET A 68 -5.85 -5.55 2.76
C MET A 68 -7.15 -6.29 3.12
N SER A 69 -7.07 -7.59 3.39
CA SER A 69 -8.22 -8.42 3.77
C SER A 69 -8.88 -7.94 5.06
N GLU A 70 -8.09 -7.60 6.09
CA GLU A 70 -8.59 -7.05 7.35
C GLU A 70 -9.38 -5.75 7.14
N ARG A 71 -8.94 -4.88 6.21
CA ARG A 71 -9.65 -3.64 5.90
C ARG A 71 -10.95 -3.86 5.14
N LEU A 72 -11.00 -4.82 4.22
CA LEU A 72 -12.22 -5.18 3.52
C LEU A 72 -13.28 -5.67 4.52
N ALA A 73 -12.89 -6.52 5.47
CA ALA A 73 -13.77 -6.98 6.54
C ALA A 73 -14.29 -5.82 7.41
N HIS A 74 -13.46 -4.81 7.68
CA HIS A 74 -13.90 -3.63 8.42
C HIS A 74 -14.87 -2.75 7.60
N PHE A 75 -14.65 -2.62 6.29
CA PHE A 75 -15.55 -1.90 5.40
C PHE A 75 -16.92 -2.57 5.29
N GLU A 76 -16.96 -3.90 5.20
CA GLU A 76 -18.22 -4.67 5.21
C GLU A 76 -19.04 -4.41 6.47
N LYS A 77 -18.41 -4.37 7.65
CA LYS A 77 -19.08 -4.04 8.91
C LYS A 77 -19.69 -2.63 8.87
N LEU A 78 -18.94 -1.64 8.40
CA LEU A 78 -19.43 -0.26 8.29
C LEU A 78 -20.64 -0.16 7.34
N VAL A 79 -20.62 -0.86 6.21
CA VAL A 79 -21.75 -0.90 5.27
C VAL A 79 -22.98 -1.58 5.89
N LYS A 80 -22.77 -2.66 6.65
CA LYS A 80 -23.85 -3.39 7.34
C LYS A 80 -24.49 -2.54 8.44
N ASP A 81 -23.68 -1.84 9.23
CA ASP A 81 -24.16 -0.95 10.28
C ASP A 81 -24.92 0.26 9.72
N TYR A 82 -24.48 0.79 8.57
CA TYR A 82 -25.20 1.84 7.85
C TYR A 82 -26.57 1.36 7.36
N LYS A 83 -26.66 0.18 6.73
CA LYS A 83 -27.95 -0.41 6.33
C LYS A 83 -28.86 -0.68 7.52
N SER A 84 -28.31 -1.12 8.66
CA SER A 84 -29.08 -1.37 9.87
C SER A 84 -29.59 -0.08 10.54
N LYS A 85 -28.87 1.05 10.41
CA LYS A 85 -29.34 2.37 10.88
C LYS A 85 -30.39 2.97 9.93
N ALA A 86 -30.22 2.82 8.62
CA ALA A 86 -31.21 3.27 7.62
C ALA A 86 -32.57 2.57 7.81
N ALA A 87 -32.56 1.25 8.08
CA ALA A 87 -33.78 0.48 8.35
C ALA A 87 -34.48 0.82 9.69
N LYS A 88 -33.83 1.55 10.61
CA LYS A 88 -34.40 1.96 11.90
C LYS A 88 -34.90 3.41 11.93
N GLY A 89 -34.64 4.20 10.88
CA GLY A 89 -35.04 5.61 10.80
C GLY A 89 -36.45 5.87 10.26
N GLU A 90 -37.14 4.85 9.71
CA GLU A 90 -38.49 4.98 9.12
C GLU A 90 -39.65 4.70 10.10
N LYS A 91 -39.38 4.56 11.41
CA LYS A 91 -40.44 4.40 12.42
C LYS A 91 -40.30 5.44 13.53
N GLY A 92 -40.78 6.63 13.26
CA GLY A 92 -40.84 7.73 14.22
C GLY A 92 -41.41 8.98 13.56
N GLU A 93 -42.65 8.89 13.09
CA GLU A 93 -43.54 10.03 12.87
C GLU A 93 -44.35 10.26 14.15
#